data_AF-A0A7K4CMT5-F1
#
_entry.id   AF-A0A7K4CMT5-F1
#
_cell.length_a   1.000
_cell.length_b   1.000
_cell.length_c   1.000
_cell.angle_alpha   90.00
_cell.angle_beta   90.00
_cell.angle_gamma   90.00
#
_symmetry.space_group_name_H-M   'P 1'
#
loop_
_entity.id
_entity.type
_entity.pdbx_description
1 polymer ?
#
loop_
_entity_poly.entity_id
_entity_poly.type
_entity_poly.pdbx_seq_one_letter_code
_entity_poly.pdbx_strand_id
1 'polypeptide(L)'
;MYRSDIDEPAEWERVAPFKTRVAGKIQAFFHHAFLRDVRINKIQVAKIVLRSLILIALLLFWIKTLFGQTPAGYDSSNMLQWIISIVGGGIILFTGMVTDNLIEKHGIFEKVSLAAIIPMLVLLVVNVESIVIMAMLAFTILVAFLIVFFIAGLVINTTMLNRARVIVLMIVIMTSFALPVASFLLLTQTYVFIWIFTGVLATISLAFTLKNPRRYTPTLAPIALMAGFKGFLRVIRESHAIRTATFFFLSAFAVGYHAIIVLDAVEGTLEYVVIGVVIIIGFPIIAIVIDNHGRKPLVYVMLISLGVISTFLDQPGFEATHFRYLKDGFLAFSVILLIILVVVFAGDLASAFSRGRITSVLLFCMILGAILGVMAGNYNNTWVADHGSPDPIFTTTMSNLTSMATFIAMFLFALTREQLQPGTTTWRDHLIRLHVIMNNGLSLVFKEFKKRSNPEENGSLEDLESGGITGLQQMLQEISSSRQRIRVLDHGDVYLIFHYGAFTTAVLFVEKNLIIYREMLANFHLQFEYINKDVVKENYINQEELRHVPWLIDNYFT
;
A
#
# COMPACT_ATOMS: atom_id res chain seq x y z
N MET A 1 -10.40 -24.08 68.42
CA MET A 1 -10.88 -24.58 67.11
C MET A 1 -10.34 -23.64 66.03
N TYR A 2 -9.21 -23.99 65.42
CA TYR A 2 -8.70 -23.30 64.23
C TYR A 2 -9.33 -24.00 63.01
N ARG A 3 -10.17 -23.26 62.25
CA ARG A 3 -10.62 -23.70 60.93
C ARG A 3 -9.53 -23.34 59.94
N SER A 4 -8.88 -24.36 59.39
CA SER A 4 -8.07 -24.24 58.19
C SER A 4 -9.02 -24.18 56.99
N ASP A 5 -9.21 -22.99 56.43
CA ASP A 5 -9.72 -22.86 55.07
C ASP A 5 -8.62 -23.39 54.13
N ILE A 6 -8.80 -24.63 53.66
CA ILE A 6 -7.84 -25.37 52.83
C ILE A 6 -8.00 -25.06 51.33
N ASP A 7 -8.95 -24.21 50.94
CA ASP A 7 -9.30 -24.02 49.52
C ASP A 7 -8.80 -22.69 48.90
N GLU A 8 -7.94 -21.91 49.57
CA GLU A 8 -7.30 -20.78 48.90
C GLU A 8 -6.09 -21.26 48.08
N PRO A 9 -6.12 -21.14 46.73
CA PRO A 9 -5.01 -21.55 45.88
C PRO A 9 -3.76 -20.78 46.27
N ALA A 10 -2.64 -21.50 46.32
CA ALA A 10 -1.37 -20.97 46.79
C ALA A 10 -0.96 -19.76 45.95
N GLU A 11 -0.25 -18.80 46.55
CA GLU A 11 0.04 -17.51 45.90
C GLU A 11 0.75 -17.66 44.53
N TRP A 12 1.52 -18.74 44.35
CA TRP A 12 2.15 -19.10 43.08
C TRP A 12 1.21 -19.69 42.01
N GLU A 13 0.04 -20.21 42.40
CA GLU A 13 -1.05 -20.59 41.48
C GLU A 13 -1.87 -19.38 41.01
N ARG A 14 -1.87 -18.27 41.78
CA ARG A 14 -2.50 -17.00 41.36
C ARG A 14 -1.65 -16.21 40.37
N VAL A 15 -0.34 -16.48 40.31
CA VAL A 15 0.55 -15.83 39.35
C VAL A 15 0.49 -16.61 38.04
N ALA A 16 -0.31 -16.11 37.08
CA ALA A 16 -0.35 -16.64 35.73
C ALA A 16 1.10 -16.88 35.22
N PRO A 17 1.42 -18.09 34.73
CA PRO A 17 2.80 -18.48 34.44
C PRO A 17 3.45 -17.44 33.54
N PHE A 18 4.71 -17.07 33.79
CA PHE A 18 5.42 -15.97 33.11
C PHE A 18 5.21 -15.94 31.59
N LYS A 19 5.18 -17.12 30.95
CA LYS A 19 4.85 -17.29 29.52
C LYS A 19 3.50 -16.71 29.11
N THR A 20 2.44 -16.91 29.91
CA THR A 20 1.10 -16.34 29.65
C THR A 20 1.04 -14.82 29.85
N ARG A 21 1.81 -14.27 30.81
CA ARG A 21 1.95 -12.81 30.97
C ARG A 21 2.67 -12.16 29.79
N VAL A 22 3.76 -12.76 29.33
CA VAL A 22 4.52 -12.24 28.18
C VAL A 22 3.71 -12.38 26.89
N ALA A 23 3.11 -13.55 26.64
CA ALA A 23 2.24 -13.77 25.49
C ALA A 23 1.02 -12.84 25.49
N GLY A 24 0.37 -12.64 26.65
CA GLY A 24 -0.75 -11.72 26.80
C GLY A 24 -0.36 -10.26 26.56
N LYS A 25 0.80 -9.82 27.05
CA LYS A 25 1.33 -8.48 26.78
C LYS A 25 1.68 -8.29 25.30
N ILE A 26 2.32 -9.28 24.68
CA ILE A 26 2.64 -9.25 23.24
C ILE A 26 1.35 -9.22 22.43
N GLN A 27 0.38 -10.09 22.72
CA GLN A 27 -0.90 -10.11 22.02
C GLN A 27 -1.68 -8.81 22.19
N ALA A 28 -1.75 -8.26 23.40
CA ALA A 28 -2.39 -6.97 23.65
C ALA A 28 -1.68 -5.83 22.92
N PHE A 29 -0.34 -5.84 22.91
CA PHE A 29 0.47 -4.88 22.16
C PHE A 29 0.21 -4.99 20.65
N PHE A 30 0.23 -6.20 20.08
CA PHE A 30 -0.08 -6.43 18.67
C PHE A 30 -1.51 -6.04 18.33
N HIS A 31 -2.49 -6.42 19.15
CA HIS A 31 -3.89 -6.05 18.94
C HIS A 31 -4.06 -4.52 18.98
N HIS A 32 -3.46 -3.86 19.96
CA HIS A 32 -3.53 -2.41 20.08
C HIS A 32 -2.72 -1.67 19.01
N ALA A 33 -1.61 -2.22 18.53
CA ALA A 33 -0.79 -1.60 17.49
C ALA A 33 -1.37 -1.81 16.08
N PHE A 34 -1.83 -3.02 15.75
CA PHE A 34 -2.29 -3.38 14.40
C PHE A 34 -3.77 -3.16 14.15
N LEU A 35 -4.64 -3.39 15.14
CA LEU A 35 -6.09 -3.33 14.94
C LEU A 35 -6.71 -2.02 15.41
N ARG A 36 -5.93 -1.15 16.07
CA ARG A 36 -6.36 0.21 16.37
C ARG A 36 -6.68 0.93 15.06
N ASP A 37 -7.90 1.46 15.00
CA ASP A 37 -8.43 2.27 13.89
C ASP A 37 -8.60 1.59 12.53
N VAL A 38 -8.45 0.26 12.43
CA VAL A 38 -8.76 -0.49 11.20
C VAL A 38 -10.28 -0.60 11.03
N ARG A 39 -10.88 0.44 10.44
CA ARG A 39 -12.30 0.50 10.05
C ARG A 39 -12.58 -0.22 8.73
N ILE A 40 -11.98 -1.38 8.51
CA ILE A 40 -12.27 -2.18 7.32
C ILE A 40 -13.38 -3.15 7.66
N ASN A 41 -14.46 -3.13 6.86
CA ASN A 41 -15.54 -4.10 7.01
C ASN A 41 -14.97 -5.52 6.92
N LYS A 42 -15.35 -6.42 7.83
CA LYS A 42 -14.90 -7.83 7.85
C LYS A 42 -15.03 -8.51 6.48
N ILE A 43 -16.09 -8.20 5.74
CA ILE A 43 -16.33 -8.71 4.38
C ILE A 43 -15.24 -8.23 3.41
N GLN A 44 -14.82 -6.96 3.50
CA GLN A 44 -13.75 -6.42 2.66
C GLN A 44 -12.40 -7.04 3.03
N VAL A 45 -12.09 -7.23 4.31
CA VAL A 45 -10.87 -7.94 4.75
C VAL A 45 -10.85 -9.35 4.14
N ALA A 46 -11.94 -10.11 4.27
CA ALA A 46 -12.04 -11.45 3.69
C ALA A 46 -11.82 -11.45 2.17
N LYS A 47 -12.37 -10.47 1.43
CA LYS A 47 -12.10 -10.32 -0.01
C LYS A 47 -10.63 -10.04 -0.30
N ILE A 48 -10.01 -9.13 0.43
CA ILE A 48 -8.60 -8.77 0.21
C ILE A 48 -7.70 -9.98 0.48
N VAL A 49 -7.95 -10.72 1.58
CA VAL A 49 -7.23 -11.96 1.91
C VAL A 49 -7.38 -12.99 0.81
N LEU A 50 -8.60 -13.23 0.32
CA LEU A 50 -8.82 -14.21 -0.73
C LEU A 50 -8.11 -13.82 -2.05
N ARG A 51 -8.15 -12.53 -2.40
CA ARG A 51 -7.43 -11.98 -3.56
C ARG A 51 -5.92 -12.08 -3.41
N SER A 52 -5.39 -11.85 -2.21
CA SER A 52 -3.96 -11.97 -1.95
C SER A 52 -3.47 -13.42 -2.07
N LEU A 53 -4.27 -14.39 -1.61
CA LEU A 53 -4.00 -15.82 -1.76
C LEU A 53 -4.00 -16.26 -3.24
N ILE A 54 -4.98 -15.80 -4.03
CA ILE A 54 -5.01 -16.05 -5.49
C ILE A 54 -3.78 -15.44 -6.16
N LEU A 55 -3.47 -14.18 -5.84
CA LEU A 55 -2.35 -13.46 -6.44
C LEU A 55 -1.01 -14.14 -6.13
N ILE A 56 -0.76 -14.53 -4.88
CA ILE A 56 0.50 -15.17 -4.51
C ILE A 56 0.64 -16.55 -5.15
N ALA A 57 -0.44 -17.33 -5.26
CA ALA A 57 -0.39 -18.62 -5.95
C ALA A 57 -0.03 -18.47 -7.44
N LEU A 58 -0.64 -17.50 -8.13
CA LEU A 58 -0.33 -17.18 -9.52
C LEU A 58 1.09 -16.63 -9.69
N LEU A 59 1.57 -15.79 -8.77
CA LEU A 59 2.93 -15.27 -8.78
C LEU A 59 3.96 -16.37 -8.56
N LEU A 60 3.73 -17.29 -7.61
CA LEU A 60 4.63 -18.42 -7.39
C LEU A 60 4.72 -19.33 -8.63
N PHE A 61 3.58 -19.61 -9.26
CA PHE A 61 3.57 -20.34 -10.53
C PHE A 61 4.34 -19.56 -11.60
N TRP A 62 4.09 -18.25 -11.76
CA TRP A 62 4.77 -17.40 -12.73
C TRP A 62 6.28 -17.40 -12.56
N ILE A 63 6.77 -17.12 -11.34
CA ILE A 63 8.20 -17.12 -11.00
C ILE A 63 8.82 -18.49 -11.31
N LYS A 64 8.18 -19.58 -10.89
CA LYS A 64 8.69 -20.93 -11.11
C LYS A 64 8.74 -21.31 -12.59
N THR A 65 7.74 -20.93 -13.37
CA THR A 65 7.72 -21.18 -14.82
C THR A 65 8.66 -20.29 -15.61
N LEU A 66 8.96 -19.09 -15.11
CA LEU A 66 9.83 -18.14 -15.79
C LEU A 66 11.29 -18.46 -15.52
N PHE A 67 11.67 -18.77 -14.28
CA PHE A 67 13.07 -19.01 -13.88
C PHE A 67 13.41 -20.49 -13.70
N GLY A 68 12.50 -21.39 -14.05
CA GLY A 68 12.71 -22.83 -13.98
C GLY A 68 12.05 -23.54 -15.16
N GLN A 69 12.13 -24.87 -15.15
CA GLN A 69 11.45 -25.68 -16.15
C GLN A 69 9.93 -25.58 -15.98
N THR A 70 9.25 -25.38 -17.10
CA THR A 70 7.79 -25.50 -17.15
C THR A 70 7.35 -26.89 -16.69
N PRO A 71 6.09 -27.06 -16.24
CA PRO A 71 5.58 -28.37 -15.83
C PRO A 71 5.70 -29.44 -16.92
N ALA A 72 5.64 -29.03 -18.19
CA ALA A 72 5.80 -29.90 -19.35
C ALA A 72 7.27 -30.23 -19.69
N GLY A 73 8.24 -29.71 -18.92
CA GLY A 73 9.67 -29.97 -19.10
C GLY A 73 10.37 -29.03 -20.09
N TYR A 74 9.68 -28.02 -20.64
CA TYR A 74 10.32 -27.00 -21.47
C TYR A 74 11.15 -26.06 -20.61
N ASP A 75 12.42 -25.89 -20.98
CA ASP A 75 13.36 -24.96 -20.35
C ASP A 75 13.46 -23.71 -21.21
N SER A 76 13.18 -22.55 -20.62
CA SER A 76 13.15 -21.30 -21.36
C SER A 76 14.55 -20.70 -21.42
N SER A 77 15.02 -20.34 -22.61
CA SER A 77 16.31 -19.65 -22.73
C SER A 77 16.30 -18.34 -21.93
N ASN A 78 17.43 -17.99 -21.31
CA ASN A 78 17.57 -16.75 -20.55
C ASN A 78 17.09 -15.52 -21.35
N MET A 79 17.40 -15.46 -22.64
CA MET A 79 16.94 -14.39 -23.54
C MET A 79 15.41 -14.28 -23.59
N LEU A 80 14.70 -15.39 -23.69
CA LEU A 80 13.24 -15.42 -23.68
C LEU A 80 12.68 -14.95 -22.34
N GLN A 81 13.26 -15.39 -21.22
CA GLN A 81 12.87 -14.95 -19.88
C GLN A 81 12.97 -13.42 -19.74
N TRP A 82 14.05 -12.82 -20.27
CA TRP A 82 14.24 -11.37 -20.27
C TRP A 82 13.19 -10.65 -21.11
N ILE A 83 12.93 -11.14 -22.32
CA ILE A 83 11.92 -10.55 -23.21
C ILE A 83 10.54 -10.60 -22.52
N ILE A 84 10.14 -11.74 -21.97
CA ILE A 84 8.87 -11.91 -21.27
C ILE A 84 8.79 -10.96 -20.06
N SER A 85 9.89 -10.82 -19.29
CA SER A 85 9.95 -9.93 -18.13
C SER A 85 9.80 -8.45 -18.52
N ILE A 86 10.51 -8.00 -19.57
CA ILE A 86 10.44 -6.63 -20.07
C ILE A 86 9.05 -6.33 -20.63
N VAL A 87 8.49 -7.25 -21.41
CA VAL A 87 7.12 -7.15 -21.92
C VAL A 87 6.13 -7.07 -20.75
N GLY A 88 6.27 -7.94 -19.75
CA GLY A 88 5.48 -7.91 -18.51
C GLY A 88 5.53 -6.57 -17.80
N GLY A 89 6.73 -5.99 -17.64
CA GLY A 89 6.91 -4.64 -17.13
C GLY A 89 6.16 -3.60 -17.96
N GLY A 90 6.33 -3.60 -19.29
CA GLY A 90 5.65 -2.68 -20.20
C GLY A 90 4.11 -2.78 -20.11
N ILE A 91 3.57 -3.98 -19.94
CA ILE A 91 2.13 -4.23 -19.78
C ILE A 91 1.61 -3.57 -18.50
N ILE A 92 2.35 -3.61 -17.39
CA ILE A 92 1.93 -2.98 -16.13
C ILE A 92 1.60 -1.50 -16.34
N LEU A 93 2.42 -0.78 -17.12
CA LEU A 93 2.18 0.62 -17.43
C LEU A 93 0.84 0.84 -18.15
N PHE A 94 0.54 0.00 -19.16
CA PHE A 94 -0.72 0.04 -19.91
C PHE A 94 -1.92 -0.35 -19.05
N THR A 95 -1.76 -1.37 -18.21
CA THR A 95 -2.78 -1.86 -17.29
C THR A 95 -3.34 -0.74 -16.41
N GLY A 96 -2.50 0.17 -15.90
CA GLY A 96 -2.99 1.28 -15.06
C GLY A 96 -4.03 2.17 -15.73
N MET A 97 -3.93 2.39 -17.05
CA MET A 97 -4.95 3.13 -17.80
C MET A 97 -6.28 2.40 -17.87
N VAL A 98 -6.24 1.06 -17.98
CA VAL A 98 -7.42 0.20 -18.01
C VAL A 98 -8.01 0.04 -16.62
N THR A 99 -7.17 -0.06 -15.59
CA THR A 99 -7.58 -0.26 -14.20
C THR A 99 -8.47 0.87 -13.71
N ASP A 100 -8.17 2.13 -14.02
CA ASP A 100 -9.02 3.25 -13.63
C ASP A 100 -10.48 3.09 -14.11
N ASN A 101 -10.70 2.50 -15.28
CA ASN A 101 -12.05 2.30 -15.85
C ASN A 101 -12.74 1.02 -15.36
N LEU A 102 -11.95 0.03 -14.95
CA LEU A 102 -12.44 -1.32 -14.66
C LEU A 102 -12.52 -1.61 -13.17
N ILE A 103 -11.77 -0.91 -12.32
CA ILE A 103 -11.67 -1.23 -10.89
C ILE A 103 -12.99 -1.07 -10.13
N GLU A 104 -13.89 -0.24 -10.66
CA GLU A 104 -15.23 -0.05 -10.08
C GLU A 104 -16.20 -1.17 -10.47
N LYS A 105 -15.95 -1.87 -11.59
CA LYS A 105 -16.84 -2.94 -12.06
C LYS A 105 -16.67 -4.19 -11.19
N HIS A 106 -17.79 -4.73 -10.73
CA HIS A 106 -17.81 -5.87 -9.82
C HIS A 106 -17.21 -7.14 -10.45
N GLY A 107 -16.34 -7.81 -9.68
CA GLY A 107 -15.81 -9.12 -10.04
C GLY A 107 -14.70 -9.15 -11.08
N ILE A 108 -14.15 -8.01 -11.52
CA ILE A 108 -13.15 -8.00 -12.60
C ILE A 108 -11.85 -8.70 -12.20
N PHE A 109 -11.35 -8.47 -10.97
CA PHE A 109 -10.17 -9.17 -10.48
C PHE A 109 -10.38 -10.69 -10.55
N GLU A 110 -11.53 -11.15 -10.09
CA GLU A 110 -11.88 -12.58 -10.06
C GLU A 110 -12.01 -13.15 -11.48
N LYS A 111 -12.64 -12.43 -12.41
CA LYS A 111 -12.75 -12.83 -13.83
C LYS A 111 -11.38 -12.93 -14.51
N VAL A 112 -10.50 -11.96 -14.28
CA VAL A 112 -9.12 -11.99 -14.82
C VAL A 112 -8.33 -13.14 -14.19
N SER A 113 -8.53 -13.42 -12.91
CA SER A 113 -7.86 -14.56 -12.25
C SER A 113 -8.33 -15.91 -12.79
N LEU A 114 -9.62 -16.06 -13.12
CA LEU A 114 -10.13 -17.25 -13.79
C LEU A 114 -9.59 -17.37 -15.21
N ALA A 115 -9.48 -16.26 -15.94
CA ALA A 115 -8.86 -16.26 -17.26
C ALA A 115 -7.38 -16.67 -17.21
N ALA A 116 -6.66 -16.32 -16.13
CA ALA A 116 -5.25 -16.69 -15.94
C ALA A 116 -5.03 -18.20 -15.77
N ILE A 117 -6.06 -18.97 -15.40
CA ILE A 117 -5.98 -20.43 -15.27
C ILE A 117 -5.84 -21.10 -16.65
N ILE A 118 -6.43 -20.52 -17.70
CA ILE A 118 -6.39 -21.09 -19.06
C ILE A 118 -4.95 -21.25 -19.56
N PRO A 119 -4.11 -20.20 -19.65
CA PRO A 119 -2.73 -20.37 -20.06
C PRO A 119 -1.94 -21.24 -19.08
N MET A 120 -2.30 -21.26 -17.79
CA MET A 120 -1.71 -22.17 -16.80
C MET A 120 -1.93 -23.65 -17.15
N LEU A 121 -3.14 -24.00 -17.58
CA LEU A 121 -3.48 -25.35 -18.05
C LEU A 121 -2.76 -25.70 -19.36
N VAL A 122 -2.63 -24.74 -20.28
CA VAL A 122 -1.87 -24.92 -21.52
C VAL A 122 -0.40 -25.23 -21.21
N LEU A 123 0.22 -24.48 -20.30
CA LEU A 123 1.61 -24.70 -19.86
C LEU A 123 1.81 -26.03 -19.12
N LEU A 124 0.74 -26.63 -18.60
CA LEU A 124 0.79 -27.93 -17.93
C LEU A 124 0.79 -29.10 -18.93
N VAL A 125 0.01 -28.98 -20.00
CA VAL A 125 -0.31 -30.12 -20.88
C VAL A 125 0.43 -30.06 -22.21
N VAL A 126 0.73 -28.87 -22.71
CA VAL A 126 1.26 -28.68 -24.06
C VAL A 126 2.77 -28.50 -24.02
N ASN A 127 3.50 -29.39 -24.72
CA ASN A 127 4.95 -29.29 -24.91
C ASN A 127 5.30 -28.88 -26.35
N VAL A 128 4.62 -27.86 -26.87
CA VAL A 128 4.91 -27.27 -28.18
C VAL A 128 5.44 -25.87 -27.94
N GLU A 129 6.70 -25.64 -28.30
CA GLU A 129 7.45 -24.41 -27.96
C GLU A 129 6.69 -23.12 -28.27
N SER A 130 6.16 -22.97 -29.49
CA SER A 130 5.42 -21.76 -29.88
C SER A 130 4.15 -21.54 -29.04
N ILE A 131 3.45 -22.61 -28.67
CA ILE A 131 2.25 -22.54 -27.83
C ILE A 131 2.63 -22.20 -26.38
N VAL A 132 3.72 -22.78 -25.87
CA VAL A 132 4.27 -22.48 -24.54
C VAL A 132 4.64 -21.00 -24.44
N ILE A 133 5.34 -20.44 -25.44
CA ILE A 133 5.70 -19.02 -25.49
C ILE A 133 4.45 -18.13 -25.46
N MET A 134 3.46 -18.43 -26.31
CA MET A 134 2.20 -17.67 -26.33
C MET A 134 1.45 -17.76 -25.00
N ALA A 135 1.44 -18.94 -24.37
CA ALA A 135 0.79 -19.15 -23.08
C ALA A 135 1.54 -18.41 -21.95
N MET A 136 2.87 -18.43 -21.91
CA MET A 136 3.68 -17.67 -20.94
C MET A 136 3.45 -16.16 -21.08
N LEU A 137 3.39 -15.65 -22.32
CA LEU A 137 3.14 -14.23 -22.56
C LEU A 137 1.72 -13.83 -22.15
N ALA A 138 0.71 -14.62 -22.52
CA ALA A 138 -0.67 -14.41 -22.10
C ALA A 138 -0.81 -14.46 -20.57
N PHE A 139 -0.14 -15.41 -19.92
CA PHE A 139 -0.13 -15.53 -18.47
C PHE A 139 0.54 -14.33 -17.80
N THR A 140 1.68 -13.89 -18.32
CA THR A 140 2.41 -12.70 -17.83
C THR A 140 1.56 -11.44 -17.94
N ILE A 141 0.83 -11.26 -19.06
CA ILE A 141 -0.14 -10.17 -19.22
C ILE A 141 -1.18 -10.23 -18.09
N LEU A 142 -1.82 -11.39 -17.89
CA LEU A 142 -2.90 -11.52 -16.91
C LEU A 142 -2.42 -11.30 -15.48
N VAL A 143 -1.23 -11.83 -15.13
CA VAL A 143 -0.61 -11.60 -13.81
C VAL A 143 -0.28 -10.12 -13.61
N ALA A 144 0.28 -9.44 -14.60
CA ALA A 144 0.51 -7.99 -14.55
C ALA A 144 -0.80 -7.21 -14.29
N PHE A 145 -1.89 -7.58 -14.96
CA PHE A 145 -3.22 -7.03 -14.70
C PHE A 145 -3.66 -7.23 -13.26
N LEU A 146 -3.50 -8.44 -12.72
CA LEU A 146 -3.89 -8.77 -11.35
C LEU A 146 -3.08 -8.02 -10.30
N ILE A 147 -1.78 -7.84 -10.49
CA ILE A 147 -0.92 -7.07 -9.56
C ILE A 147 -1.44 -5.62 -9.45
N VAL A 148 -1.68 -4.96 -10.58
CA VAL A 148 -2.17 -3.56 -10.57
C VAL A 148 -3.58 -3.48 -10.01
N PHE A 149 -4.49 -4.41 -10.36
CA PHE A 149 -5.84 -4.43 -9.78
C PHE A 149 -5.81 -4.65 -8.26
N PHE A 150 -4.93 -5.52 -7.77
CA PHE A 150 -4.77 -5.78 -6.35
C PHE A 150 -4.27 -4.55 -5.61
N ILE A 151 -3.19 -3.92 -6.11
CA ILE A 151 -2.57 -2.77 -5.46
C ILE A 151 -3.48 -1.54 -5.53
N ALA A 152 -4.05 -1.23 -6.69
CA ALA A 152 -5.03 -0.15 -6.81
C ALA A 152 -6.26 -0.44 -5.94
N GLY A 153 -6.69 -1.71 -5.85
CA GLY A 153 -7.79 -2.13 -4.99
C GLY A 153 -7.49 -1.92 -3.50
N LEU A 154 -6.27 -2.22 -3.06
CA LEU A 154 -5.79 -1.92 -1.71
C LEU A 154 -5.80 -0.43 -1.44
N VAL A 155 -5.26 0.38 -2.35
CA VAL A 155 -5.25 1.85 -2.24
C VAL A 155 -6.66 2.43 -2.09
N ILE A 156 -7.64 1.89 -2.81
CA ILE A 156 -9.04 2.37 -2.73
C ILE A 156 -9.69 1.97 -1.40
N ASN A 157 -9.40 0.77 -0.90
CA ASN A 157 -10.04 0.23 0.31
C ASN A 157 -9.38 0.69 1.62
N THR A 158 -8.19 1.30 1.55
CA THR A 158 -7.41 1.67 2.73
C THR A 158 -7.27 3.17 2.86
N THR A 159 -7.40 3.65 4.09
CA THR A 159 -7.07 5.04 4.44
C THR A 159 -5.55 5.20 4.52
N MET A 160 -5.07 6.43 4.41
CA MET A 160 -3.65 6.75 4.52
C MET A 160 -2.99 6.16 5.80
N LEU A 161 -3.69 6.23 6.93
CA LEU A 161 -3.23 5.70 8.23
C LEU A 161 -3.18 4.17 8.29
N ASN A 162 -4.15 3.49 7.70
CA ASN A 162 -4.27 2.04 7.83
C ASN A 162 -3.54 1.30 6.71
N ARG A 163 -3.15 2.00 5.64
CA ARG A 163 -2.62 1.38 4.42
C ARG A 163 -1.38 0.55 4.71
N ALA A 164 -0.39 1.09 5.42
CA ALA A 164 0.84 0.37 5.75
C ALA A 164 0.54 -0.90 6.57
N ARG A 165 -0.27 -0.80 7.64
CA ARG A 165 -0.70 -1.95 8.45
C ARG A 165 -1.40 -3.03 7.64
N VAL A 166 -2.33 -2.64 6.78
CA VAL A 166 -3.14 -3.56 5.98
C VAL A 166 -2.27 -4.27 4.95
N ILE A 167 -1.35 -3.55 4.28
CA ILE A 167 -0.39 -4.16 3.37
C ILE A 167 0.49 -5.15 4.13
N VAL A 168 1.04 -4.75 5.28
CA VAL A 168 1.89 -5.63 6.09
C VAL A 168 1.12 -6.89 6.50
N LEU A 169 -0.12 -6.75 6.97
CA LEU A 169 -0.98 -7.90 7.28
C LEU A 169 -1.19 -8.79 6.05
N MET A 170 -1.43 -8.20 4.88
CA MET A 170 -1.59 -8.97 3.63
C MET A 170 -0.31 -9.69 3.24
N ILE A 171 0.86 -9.06 3.36
CA ILE A 171 2.12 -9.72 3.03
C ILE A 171 2.44 -10.83 4.05
N VAL A 172 2.16 -10.64 5.34
CA VAL A 172 2.27 -11.71 6.35
C VAL A 172 1.38 -12.90 5.99
N ILE A 173 0.13 -12.66 5.58
CA ILE A 173 -0.79 -13.72 5.14
C ILE A 173 -0.27 -14.38 3.85
N MET A 174 0.16 -13.60 2.86
CA MET A 174 0.71 -14.10 1.60
C MET A 174 1.96 -14.94 1.83
N THR A 175 2.88 -14.51 2.68
CA THR A 175 4.12 -15.24 3.00
C THR A 175 3.85 -16.50 3.82
N SER A 176 2.96 -16.43 4.81
CA SER A 176 2.52 -17.60 5.60
C SER A 176 1.87 -18.67 4.73
N PHE A 177 1.20 -18.28 3.65
CA PHE A 177 0.63 -19.20 2.68
C PHE A 177 1.64 -19.65 1.61
N ALA A 178 2.48 -18.73 1.12
CA ALA A 178 3.47 -18.99 0.09
C ALA A 178 4.53 -19.99 0.52
N LEU A 179 5.01 -19.90 1.77
CA LEU A 179 6.08 -20.75 2.28
C LEU A 179 5.73 -22.25 2.24
N PRO A 180 4.57 -22.70 2.81
CA PRO A 180 4.15 -24.09 2.68
C PRO A 180 3.94 -24.53 1.23
N VAL A 181 3.34 -23.68 0.39
CA VAL A 181 3.09 -24.01 -1.02
C VAL A 181 4.39 -24.15 -1.79
N ALA A 182 5.32 -23.20 -1.65
CA ALA A 182 6.63 -23.27 -2.27
C ALA A 182 7.41 -24.50 -1.79
N SER A 183 7.38 -24.80 -0.49
CA SER A 183 8.01 -25.99 0.08
C SER A 183 7.40 -27.27 -0.50
N PHE A 184 6.06 -27.33 -0.60
CA PHE A 184 5.37 -28.46 -1.22
C PHE A 184 5.76 -28.64 -2.69
N LEU A 185 5.83 -27.54 -3.46
CA LEU A 185 6.24 -27.58 -4.86
C LEU A 185 7.67 -28.05 -5.08
N LEU A 186 8.58 -27.64 -4.19
CA LEU A 186 9.95 -28.13 -4.20
C LEU A 186 10.02 -29.64 -3.93
N LEU A 187 9.16 -30.15 -3.03
CA LEU A 187 9.15 -31.57 -2.65
C LEU A 187 8.47 -32.47 -3.69
N THR A 188 7.33 -32.05 -4.26
CA THR A 188 6.50 -32.94 -5.08
C THR A 188 6.69 -32.76 -6.57
N GLN A 189 7.26 -31.63 -7.01
CA GLN A 189 7.28 -31.20 -8.42
C GLN A 189 5.89 -31.18 -9.10
N THR A 190 4.79 -31.30 -8.34
CA THR A 190 3.44 -31.40 -8.88
C THR A 190 2.73 -30.04 -8.92
N TYR A 191 2.67 -29.46 -10.12
CA TYR A 191 1.96 -28.21 -10.39
C TYR A 191 0.43 -28.35 -10.40
N VAL A 192 -0.07 -29.60 -10.40
CA VAL A 192 -1.50 -29.91 -10.46
C VAL A 192 -2.27 -29.30 -9.28
N PHE A 193 -1.67 -29.33 -8.09
CA PHE A 193 -2.31 -28.79 -6.89
C PHE A 193 -2.51 -27.28 -6.95
N ILE A 194 -1.53 -26.51 -7.45
CA ILE A 194 -1.62 -25.05 -7.50
C ILE A 194 -2.81 -24.61 -8.36
N TRP A 195 -3.01 -25.23 -9.52
CA TRP A 195 -4.07 -24.78 -10.44
C TRP A 195 -5.46 -25.12 -9.92
N ILE A 196 -5.66 -26.33 -9.39
CA ILE A 196 -6.94 -26.72 -8.77
C ILE A 196 -7.23 -25.78 -7.62
N PHE A 197 -6.25 -25.56 -6.75
CA PHE A 197 -6.39 -24.68 -5.60
C PHE A 197 -6.71 -23.24 -6.01
N THR A 198 -5.96 -22.68 -6.97
CA THR A 198 -6.15 -21.31 -7.45
C THR A 198 -7.52 -21.15 -8.13
N GLY A 199 -7.96 -22.15 -8.90
CA GLY A 199 -9.29 -22.16 -9.52
C GLY A 199 -10.42 -22.24 -8.51
N VAL A 200 -10.30 -23.10 -7.50
CA VAL A 200 -11.26 -23.18 -6.39
C VAL A 200 -11.29 -21.84 -5.62
N LEU A 201 -10.14 -21.25 -5.29
CA LEU A 201 -10.12 -19.95 -4.63
C LEU A 201 -10.75 -18.84 -5.49
N ALA A 202 -10.43 -18.78 -6.78
CA ALA A 202 -10.95 -17.77 -7.70
C ALA A 202 -12.47 -17.87 -7.87
N THR A 203 -13.00 -19.09 -7.98
CA THR A 203 -14.45 -19.34 -8.06
C THR A 203 -15.17 -19.00 -6.76
N ILE A 204 -14.62 -19.40 -5.60
CA ILE A 204 -15.14 -18.99 -4.27
C ILE A 204 -15.12 -17.46 -4.14
N SER A 205 -14.04 -16.82 -4.59
CA SER A 205 -13.90 -15.35 -4.55
C SER A 205 -14.93 -14.64 -5.41
N LEU A 206 -15.19 -15.18 -6.60
CA LEU A 206 -16.21 -14.66 -7.49
C LEU A 206 -17.60 -14.81 -6.87
N ALA A 207 -17.94 -16.00 -6.38
CA ALA A 207 -19.23 -16.24 -5.71
C ALA A 207 -19.43 -15.34 -4.49
N PHE A 208 -18.38 -15.17 -3.67
CA PHE A 208 -18.40 -14.29 -2.51
C PHE A 208 -18.56 -12.82 -2.89
N THR A 209 -17.94 -12.40 -4.00
CA THR A 209 -18.04 -11.04 -4.54
C THR A 209 -19.41 -10.75 -5.12
N LEU A 210 -20.01 -11.71 -5.82
CA LEU A 210 -21.38 -11.59 -6.36
C LEU A 210 -22.42 -11.54 -5.23
N LYS A 211 -22.26 -12.33 -4.17
CA LYS A 211 -23.18 -12.33 -3.02
C LYS A 211 -23.12 -11.04 -2.20
N ASN A 212 -21.95 -10.41 -2.14
CA ASN A 212 -21.73 -9.21 -1.34
C ASN A 212 -21.27 -8.06 -2.26
N PRO A 213 -22.14 -7.53 -3.13
CA PRO A 213 -21.77 -6.42 -4.00
C PRO A 213 -21.30 -5.24 -3.15
N ARG A 214 -20.29 -4.53 -3.63
CA ARG A 214 -19.80 -3.33 -2.94
C ARG A 214 -20.96 -2.35 -2.92
N ARG A 215 -21.39 -1.89 -1.73
CA ARG A 215 -22.29 -0.73 -1.66
C ARG A 215 -21.56 0.39 -2.38
N TYR A 216 -22.09 0.78 -3.53
CA TYR A 216 -21.55 1.86 -4.34
C TYR A 216 -21.55 3.10 -3.43
N THR A 217 -20.41 3.48 -2.88
CA THR A 217 -20.17 4.89 -2.63
C THR A 217 -19.94 5.44 -4.02
N PRO A 218 -20.87 6.24 -4.57
CA PRO A 218 -20.61 6.90 -5.83
C PRO A 218 -19.36 7.73 -5.59
N THR A 219 -18.23 7.23 -6.10
CA THR A 219 -17.17 8.10 -6.57
C THR A 219 -17.92 9.04 -7.48
N LEU A 220 -18.10 10.29 -7.02
CA LEU A 220 -18.56 11.36 -7.88
C LEU A 220 -17.74 11.22 -9.14
N ALA A 221 -18.37 10.73 -10.20
CA ALA A 221 -17.80 10.76 -11.51
C ALA A 221 -18.03 12.21 -11.92
N PRO A 222 -17.04 13.13 -11.80
CA PRO A 222 -17.10 14.23 -12.71
C PRO A 222 -17.00 13.57 -14.08
N ILE A 223 -18.02 13.79 -14.89
CA ILE A 223 -18.06 13.54 -16.33
C ILE A 223 -16.88 14.26 -17.05
N ALA A 224 -15.98 14.93 -16.31
CA ALA A 224 -14.72 15.48 -16.76
C ALA A 224 -13.77 14.38 -17.24
N LEU A 225 -13.97 14.05 -18.52
CA LEU A 225 -12.96 13.78 -19.52
C LEU A 225 -11.80 12.92 -19.02
N MET A 226 -11.76 11.67 -19.49
CA MET A 226 -10.51 10.93 -19.64
C MET A 226 -9.42 11.92 -20.05
N ALA A 227 -8.59 12.30 -19.08
CA ALA A 227 -7.45 13.13 -19.35
C ALA A 227 -6.63 12.29 -20.32
N GLY A 228 -6.66 12.64 -21.61
CA GLY A 228 -5.93 11.91 -22.64
C GLY A 228 -4.45 11.83 -22.24
N PHE A 229 -3.62 11.13 -23.01
CA PHE A 229 -2.20 10.95 -22.68
C PHE A 229 -1.50 12.26 -22.21
N LYS A 230 -1.83 13.41 -22.81
CA LYS A 230 -1.37 14.74 -22.39
C LYS A 230 -1.78 15.13 -20.96
N GLY A 231 -3.04 14.89 -20.57
CA GLY A 231 -3.51 15.18 -19.23
C GLY A 231 -2.94 14.21 -18.18
N PHE A 232 -2.70 12.94 -18.55
CA PHE A 232 -1.94 12.01 -17.73
C PHE A 232 -0.50 12.48 -17.49
N LEU A 233 0.22 12.89 -18.54
CA LEU A 233 1.56 13.46 -18.40
C LEU A 233 1.58 14.71 -17.53
N ARG A 234 0.55 15.56 -17.63
CA ARG A 234 0.39 16.72 -16.75
C ARG A 234 0.26 16.29 -15.29
N VAL A 235 -0.62 15.33 -14.99
CA VAL A 235 -0.79 14.79 -13.63
C VAL A 235 0.51 14.20 -13.10
N ILE A 236 1.25 13.40 -13.88
CA ILE A 236 2.54 12.84 -13.49
C ILE A 236 3.56 13.94 -13.16
N ARG A 237 3.63 14.98 -14.00
CA ARG A 237 4.59 16.08 -13.86
C ARG A 237 4.29 16.92 -12.62
N GLU A 238 3.01 17.15 -12.32
CA GLU A 238 2.56 17.96 -11.19
C GLU A 238 2.58 17.18 -9.86
N SER A 239 2.38 15.86 -9.88
CA SER A 239 2.16 15.03 -8.66
C SER A 239 3.44 14.57 -7.94
N HIS A 240 4.63 15.10 -8.25
CA HIS A 240 5.91 14.54 -7.77
C HIS A 240 6.11 13.03 -8.09
N ALA A 241 5.24 12.43 -8.92
CA ALA A 241 5.26 11.01 -9.23
C ALA A 241 6.53 10.60 -9.98
N ILE A 242 7.05 11.45 -10.87
CA ILE A 242 8.32 11.19 -11.58
C ILE A 242 9.46 10.98 -10.59
N ARG A 243 9.61 11.88 -9.61
CA ARG A 243 10.68 11.79 -8.61
C ARG A 243 10.60 10.48 -7.83
N THR A 244 9.39 10.11 -7.43
CA THR A 244 9.12 8.87 -6.68
C THR A 244 9.34 7.64 -7.55
N ALA A 245 8.96 7.68 -8.83
CA ALA A 245 9.20 6.62 -9.79
C ALA A 245 10.70 6.42 -10.05
N THR A 246 11.48 7.50 -10.18
CA THR A 246 12.95 7.44 -10.29
C THR A 246 13.57 6.85 -9.03
N PHE A 247 13.09 7.24 -7.84
CA PHE A 247 13.52 6.63 -6.58
C PHE A 247 13.30 5.11 -6.57
N PHE A 248 12.11 4.64 -6.98
CA PHE A 248 11.81 3.21 -7.06
C PHE A 248 12.68 2.48 -8.08
N PHE A 249 12.88 3.07 -9.26
CA PHE A 249 13.74 2.50 -10.29
C PHE A 249 15.18 2.28 -9.78
N LEU A 250 15.80 3.33 -9.22
CA LEU A 250 17.18 3.28 -8.75
C LEU A 250 17.36 2.33 -7.56
N SER A 251 16.42 2.37 -6.60
CA SER A 251 16.46 1.49 -5.43
C SER A 251 16.25 0.03 -5.82
N ALA A 252 15.28 -0.25 -6.70
CA ALA A 252 15.02 -1.60 -7.16
C ALA A 252 16.12 -2.15 -8.07
N PHE A 253 16.80 -1.30 -8.85
CA PHE A 253 18.00 -1.67 -9.60
C PHE A 253 19.13 -2.14 -8.68
N ALA A 254 19.46 -1.36 -7.64
CA ALA A 254 20.48 -1.72 -6.67
C ALA A 254 20.10 -3.00 -5.89
N VAL A 255 18.85 -3.09 -5.42
CA VAL A 255 18.34 -4.29 -4.75
C VAL A 255 18.39 -5.50 -5.68
N GLY A 256 17.94 -5.38 -6.94
CA GLY A 256 17.92 -6.48 -7.90
C GLY A 256 19.31 -7.04 -8.19
N TYR A 257 20.31 -6.16 -8.37
CA TYR A 257 21.71 -6.55 -8.58
C TYR A 257 22.28 -7.32 -7.39
N HIS A 258 22.12 -6.80 -6.17
CA HIS A 258 22.64 -7.49 -4.99
C HIS A 258 21.82 -8.72 -4.62
N ALA A 259 20.51 -8.73 -4.89
CA ALA A 259 19.62 -9.82 -4.52
C ALA A 259 19.97 -11.11 -5.25
N ILE A 260 20.26 -11.03 -6.54
CA ILE A 260 20.58 -12.21 -7.34
C ILE A 260 21.96 -12.80 -6.97
N ILE A 261 22.94 -11.94 -6.70
CA ILE A 261 24.26 -12.38 -6.20
C ILE A 261 24.11 -13.08 -4.85
N VAL A 262 23.28 -12.53 -3.96
CA VAL A 262 22.98 -13.15 -2.67
C VAL A 262 22.23 -14.47 -2.83
N LEU A 263 21.17 -14.50 -3.64
CA LEU A 263 20.34 -15.69 -3.84
C LEU A 263 21.12 -16.86 -4.40
N ASP A 264 22.04 -16.62 -5.35
CA ASP A 264 22.90 -17.66 -5.91
C ASP A 264 23.97 -18.11 -4.91
N ALA A 265 24.37 -17.24 -3.99
CA ALA A 265 25.25 -17.61 -2.90
C ALA A 265 24.53 -18.40 -1.80
N VAL A 266 23.19 -18.44 -1.74
CA VAL A 266 22.46 -19.18 -0.69
C VAL A 266 22.61 -20.68 -0.90
N GLU A 267 23.43 -21.32 -0.06
CA GLU A 267 23.73 -22.76 -0.15
C GLU A 267 23.01 -23.56 0.95
N GLY A 268 22.59 -22.89 2.04
CA GLY A 268 22.12 -23.55 3.26
C GLY A 268 20.65 -23.33 3.58
N THR A 269 19.99 -24.36 4.13
CA THR A 269 18.62 -24.27 4.67
C THR A 269 18.49 -23.21 5.78
N LEU A 270 19.55 -22.99 6.56
CA LEU A 270 19.56 -21.99 7.63
C LEU A 270 19.44 -20.55 7.11
N GLU A 271 19.93 -20.25 5.91
CA GLU A 271 19.84 -18.91 5.30
C GLU A 271 18.40 -18.60 4.90
N TYR A 272 17.71 -19.56 4.30
CA TYR A 272 16.28 -19.44 4.04
C TYR A 272 15.46 -19.25 5.32
N VAL A 273 15.85 -19.91 6.42
CA VAL A 273 15.22 -19.71 7.74
C VAL A 273 15.48 -18.31 8.26
N VAL A 274 16.72 -17.81 8.19
CA VAL A 274 17.06 -16.44 8.61
C VAL A 274 16.27 -15.41 7.81
N ILE A 275 16.24 -15.54 6.48
CA ILE A 275 15.42 -14.69 5.62
C ILE A 275 13.95 -14.77 6.07
N GLY A 276 13.38 -15.96 6.20
CA GLY A 276 12.00 -16.15 6.65
C GLY A 276 11.69 -15.50 8.01
N VAL A 277 12.61 -15.61 8.97
CA VAL A 277 12.49 -14.99 10.30
C VAL A 277 12.53 -13.47 10.21
N VAL A 278 13.48 -12.91 9.45
CA VAL A 278 13.60 -11.46 9.23
C VAL A 278 12.34 -10.92 8.54
N ILE A 279 11.79 -11.66 7.59
CA ILE A 279 10.54 -11.32 6.92
C ILE A 279 9.39 -11.27 7.95
N ILE A 280 9.17 -12.34 8.71
CA ILE A 280 8.04 -12.45 9.66
C ILE A 280 8.13 -11.41 10.79
N ILE A 281 9.32 -11.21 11.37
CA ILE A 281 9.53 -10.28 12.48
C ILE A 281 9.63 -8.82 11.98
N GLY A 282 10.27 -8.62 10.83
CA GLY A 282 10.49 -7.30 10.25
C GLY A 282 9.19 -6.62 9.84
N PHE A 283 8.18 -7.37 9.38
CA PHE A 283 6.88 -6.84 8.98
C PHE A 283 6.18 -6.00 10.08
N PRO A 284 5.93 -6.54 11.28
CA PRO A 284 5.42 -5.76 12.40
C PRO A 284 6.21 -4.49 12.72
N ILE A 285 7.54 -4.60 12.72
CA ILE A 285 8.42 -3.49 13.04
C ILE A 285 8.29 -2.38 11.99
N ILE A 286 8.28 -2.75 10.71
CA ILE A 286 8.08 -1.80 9.60
C ILE A 286 6.75 -1.07 9.75
N ALA A 287 5.64 -1.79 10.00
CA ALA A 287 4.33 -1.16 10.18
C ALA A 287 4.35 -0.14 11.33
N ILE A 288 4.85 -0.55 12.49
CA ILE A 288 4.88 0.28 13.70
C ILE A 288 5.74 1.53 13.47
N VAL A 289 6.91 1.38 12.83
CA VAL A 289 7.80 2.52 12.57
C VAL A 289 7.19 3.46 11.54
N ILE A 290 6.59 2.95 10.45
CA ILE A 290 5.91 3.79 9.45
C ILE A 290 4.80 4.62 10.09
N ASP A 291 4.00 4.02 10.97
CA ASP A 291 2.87 4.71 11.58
C ASP A 291 3.29 5.77 12.60
N ASN A 292 4.33 5.48 13.39
CA ASN A 292 4.74 6.36 14.50
C ASN A 292 5.74 7.43 14.08
N HIS A 293 6.67 7.08 13.19
CA HIS A 293 7.80 7.94 12.80
C HIS A 293 7.79 8.35 11.32
N GLY A 294 6.77 7.92 10.56
CA GLY A 294 6.72 8.11 9.12
C GLY A 294 7.67 7.18 8.37
N ARG A 295 7.76 7.36 7.05
CA ARG A 295 8.51 6.45 6.17
C ARG A 295 10.01 6.75 6.12
N LYS A 296 10.40 8.01 6.32
CA LYS A 296 11.79 8.43 6.09
C LYS A 296 12.84 7.63 6.87
N PRO A 297 12.68 7.36 8.17
CA PRO A 297 13.70 6.63 8.93
C PRO A 297 13.99 5.26 8.33
N LEU A 298 12.96 4.50 7.96
CA LEU A 298 13.14 3.16 7.37
C LEU A 298 13.79 3.23 5.98
N VAL A 299 13.42 4.22 5.16
CA VAL A 299 14.03 4.40 3.83
C VAL A 299 15.51 4.75 3.95
N TYR A 300 15.88 5.63 4.88
CA TYR A 300 17.30 5.93 5.11
C TYR A 300 18.07 4.73 5.62
N VAL A 301 17.51 3.97 6.58
CA VAL A 301 18.13 2.72 7.05
C VAL A 301 18.31 1.74 5.89
N MET A 302 17.30 1.55 5.04
CA MET A 302 17.38 0.69 3.86
C MET A 302 18.49 1.14 2.90
N LEU A 303 18.50 2.42 2.50
CA LEU A 303 19.45 2.93 1.52
C LEU A 303 20.89 2.95 2.05
N ILE A 304 21.10 3.31 3.32
CA ILE A 304 22.42 3.25 3.95
C ILE A 304 22.88 1.79 4.03
N SER A 305 22.00 0.86 4.44
CA SER A 305 22.34 -0.56 4.49
C SER A 305 22.70 -1.10 3.11
N LEU A 306 21.95 -0.73 2.06
CA LEU A 306 22.27 -1.09 0.67
C LEU A 306 23.60 -0.49 0.20
N GLY A 307 23.90 0.76 0.53
CA GLY A 307 25.18 1.39 0.20
C GLY A 307 26.37 0.73 0.91
N VAL A 308 26.21 0.36 2.19
CA VAL A 308 27.21 -0.40 2.95
C VAL A 308 27.40 -1.78 2.31
N ILE A 309 26.32 -2.52 2.04
CA ILE A 309 26.39 -3.83 1.37
C ILE A 309 27.09 -3.69 0.02
N SER A 310 26.74 -2.69 -0.79
CA SER A 310 27.36 -2.43 -2.10
C SER A 310 28.87 -2.21 -2.00
N THR A 311 29.33 -1.47 -0.98
CA THR A 311 30.74 -1.14 -0.77
C THR A 311 31.56 -2.32 -0.25
N PHE A 312 30.96 -3.16 0.61
CA PHE A 312 31.65 -4.24 1.31
C PHE A 312 31.41 -5.64 0.73
N LEU A 313 30.57 -5.78 -0.30
CA LEU A 313 30.16 -7.07 -0.89
C LEU A 313 31.36 -7.97 -1.25
N ASP A 314 32.41 -7.38 -1.82
CA ASP A 314 33.56 -8.09 -2.38
C ASP A 314 34.76 -8.17 -1.42
N GLN A 315 34.58 -7.77 -0.16
CA GLN A 315 35.65 -7.81 0.83
C GLN A 315 35.74 -9.21 1.45
N PRO A 316 36.92 -9.86 1.47
CA PRO A 316 37.08 -11.26 1.90
C PRO A 316 36.69 -11.54 3.37
N GLY A 317 36.58 -10.51 4.21
CA GLY A 317 36.07 -10.63 5.59
C GLY A 317 34.53 -10.57 5.71
N PHE A 318 33.83 -10.07 4.70
CA PHE A 318 32.38 -9.89 4.71
C PHE A 318 31.61 -11.18 4.37
N GLU A 319 32.30 -12.16 3.79
CA GLU A 319 31.79 -13.52 3.58
C GLU A 319 31.87 -14.40 4.82
N ALA A 320 32.50 -13.92 5.91
CA ALA A 320 32.45 -14.62 7.19
C ALA A 320 30.99 -14.84 7.63
N THR A 321 30.72 -16.03 8.16
CA THR A 321 29.35 -16.57 8.35
C THR A 321 28.37 -15.61 9.02
N HIS A 322 28.80 -14.79 9.98
CA HIS A 322 27.92 -13.85 10.68
C HIS A 322 27.49 -12.65 9.82
N PHE A 323 28.38 -12.10 9.00
CA PHE A 323 28.06 -10.95 8.14
C PHE A 323 27.21 -11.34 6.94
N ARG A 324 27.36 -12.59 6.47
CA ARG A 324 26.52 -13.18 5.42
C ARG A 324 25.03 -13.18 5.81
N TYR A 325 24.66 -13.69 6.99
CA TYR A 325 23.27 -13.66 7.46
C TYR A 325 22.70 -12.24 7.62
N LEU A 326 23.54 -11.31 8.09
CA LEU A 326 23.14 -9.91 8.26
C LEU A 326 22.84 -9.25 6.91
N LYS A 327 23.70 -9.47 5.91
CA LYS A 327 23.52 -9.02 4.53
C LYS A 327 22.20 -9.53 3.95
N ASP A 328 21.95 -10.84 4.06
CA ASP A 328 20.76 -11.48 3.50
C ASP A 328 19.48 -10.96 4.16
N GLY A 329 19.52 -10.77 5.49
CA GLY A 329 18.44 -10.16 6.26
C GLY A 329 18.14 -8.73 5.81
N PHE A 330 19.16 -7.88 5.66
CA PHE A 330 18.98 -6.49 5.20
C PHE A 330 18.47 -6.41 3.77
N LEU A 331 18.90 -7.32 2.90
CA LEU A 331 18.42 -7.36 1.52
C LEU A 331 16.95 -7.80 1.45
N ALA A 332 16.57 -8.84 2.21
CA ALA A 332 15.18 -9.26 2.33
C ALA A 332 14.29 -8.13 2.90
N PHE A 333 14.79 -7.43 3.92
CA PHE A 333 14.15 -6.23 4.47
C PHE A 333 13.96 -5.14 3.42
N SER A 334 14.97 -4.91 2.56
CA SER A 334 14.93 -3.89 1.50
C SER A 334 13.89 -4.21 0.43
N VAL A 335 13.84 -5.46 -0.04
CA VAL A 335 12.82 -5.93 -1.00
C VAL A 335 11.41 -5.70 -0.44
N ILE A 336 11.20 -6.10 0.82
CA ILE A 336 9.91 -5.93 1.50
C ILE A 336 9.53 -4.47 1.62
N LEU A 337 10.47 -3.63 2.07
CA LEU A 337 10.22 -2.23 2.28
C LEU A 337 9.85 -1.55 0.95
N LEU A 338 10.52 -1.88 -0.17
CA LEU A 338 10.15 -1.37 -1.49
C LEU A 338 8.72 -1.76 -1.89
N ILE A 339 8.32 -3.02 -1.66
CA ILE A 339 6.95 -3.49 -1.94
C ILE A 339 5.91 -2.74 -1.08
N ILE A 340 6.20 -2.48 0.20
CA ILE A 340 5.29 -1.71 1.05
C ILE A 340 5.23 -0.26 0.57
N LEU A 341 6.38 0.36 0.32
CA LEU A 341 6.47 1.75 -0.06
C LEU A 341 5.78 2.03 -1.39
N VAL A 342 5.86 1.15 -2.39
CA VAL A 342 5.20 1.39 -3.69
C VAL A 342 3.70 1.52 -3.53
N VAL A 343 3.07 0.70 -2.68
CA VAL A 343 1.64 0.79 -2.41
C VAL A 343 1.31 2.03 -1.57
N VAL A 344 2.15 2.35 -0.57
CA VAL A 344 1.93 3.54 0.27
C VAL A 344 2.04 4.82 -0.54
N PHE A 345 3.11 4.99 -1.33
CA PHE A 345 3.29 6.12 -2.23
C PHE A 345 2.25 6.18 -3.34
N ALA A 346 1.86 5.03 -3.90
CA ALA A 346 0.80 5.00 -4.90
C ALA A 346 -0.48 5.64 -4.35
N GLY A 347 -0.89 5.32 -3.12
CA GLY A 347 -2.10 5.90 -2.56
C GLY A 347 -1.98 7.33 -2.02
N ASP A 348 -0.76 7.81 -1.77
CA ASP A 348 -0.49 9.18 -1.30
C ASP A 348 -0.37 10.18 -2.45
N LEU A 349 0.10 9.70 -3.59
CA LEU A 349 0.21 10.48 -4.82
C LEU A 349 -1.06 10.37 -5.67
N ALA A 350 -1.82 9.29 -5.51
CA ALA A 350 -3.03 9.09 -6.28
C ALA A 350 -4.17 10.00 -5.84
N SER A 351 -4.55 10.91 -6.74
CA SER A 351 -5.88 11.50 -6.71
C SER A 351 -6.95 10.41 -6.87
N ALA A 352 -8.19 10.69 -6.46
CA ALA A 352 -9.32 9.77 -6.65
C ALA A 352 -9.47 9.26 -8.11
N PHE A 353 -8.99 10.04 -9.09
CA PHE A 353 -9.20 9.81 -10.52
C PHE A 353 -8.03 9.18 -11.27
N SER A 354 -6.87 9.00 -10.62
CA SER A 354 -5.64 8.54 -11.30
C SER A 354 -4.92 7.44 -10.52
N ARG A 355 -5.68 6.62 -9.77
CA ARG A 355 -5.14 5.60 -8.86
C ARG A 355 -4.40 4.51 -9.62
N GLY A 356 -5.03 3.90 -10.61
CA GLY A 356 -4.45 2.86 -11.46
C GLY A 356 -3.24 3.37 -12.24
N ARG A 357 -3.37 4.54 -12.87
CA ARG A 357 -2.29 5.22 -13.61
C ARG A 357 -1.04 5.54 -12.78
N ILE A 358 -1.19 6.11 -11.60
CA ILE A 358 -0.02 6.42 -10.74
C ILE A 358 0.58 5.13 -10.19
N THR A 359 -0.27 4.20 -9.75
CA THR A 359 0.16 2.89 -9.27
C THR A 359 0.98 2.15 -10.33
N SER A 360 0.52 2.12 -11.59
CA SER A 360 1.22 1.43 -12.67
C SER A 360 2.56 2.03 -12.99
N VAL A 361 2.69 3.36 -12.98
CA VAL A 361 3.97 4.04 -13.25
C VAL A 361 5.00 3.70 -12.17
N LEU A 362 4.61 3.77 -10.89
CA LEU A 362 5.51 3.45 -9.79
C LEU A 362 5.91 1.97 -9.82
N LEU A 363 4.96 1.06 -10.05
CA LEU A 363 5.23 -0.37 -10.18
C LEU A 363 6.09 -0.70 -11.39
N PHE A 364 5.82 -0.08 -12.54
CA PHE A 364 6.62 -0.25 -13.75
C PHE A 364 8.07 0.13 -13.50
N CYS A 365 8.32 1.31 -12.92
CA CYS A 365 9.67 1.75 -12.61
C CYS A 365 10.37 0.84 -11.59
N MET A 366 9.67 0.39 -10.55
CA MET A 366 10.20 -0.58 -9.59
C MET A 366 10.57 -1.91 -10.26
N ILE A 367 9.67 -2.49 -11.05
CA ILE A 367 9.86 -3.80 -11.69
C ILE A 367 10.94 -3.71 -12.78
N LEU A 368 10.94 -2.66 -13.60
CA LEU A 368 11.97 -2.45 -14.60
C LEU A 368 13.35 -2.29 -13.96
N GLY A 369 13.44 -1.52 -12.87
CA GLY A 369 14.68 -1.39 -12.08
C GLY A 369 15.16 -2.76 -11.59
N ALA A 370 14.27 -3.53 -10.94
CA ALA A 370 14.58 -4.88 -10.46
C ALA A 370 15.05 -5.81 -11.57
N ILE A 371 14.34 -5.85 -12.72
CA ILE A 371 14.72 -6.68 -13.88
C ILE A 371 16.13 -6.32 -14.36
N LEU A 372 16.42 -5.04 -14.59
CA LEU A 372 17.74 -4.61 -15.06
C LEU A 372 18.85 -4.90 -14.03
N GLY A 373 18.55 -4.79 -12.73
CA GLY A 373 19.48 -5.15 -11.66
C GLY A 373 19.79 -6.65 -11.68
N VAL A 374 18.75 -7.50 -11.74
CA VAL A 374 18.90 -8.96 -11.81
C VAL A 374 19.63 -9.37 -13.10
N MET A 375 19.40 -8.70 -14.23
CA MET A 375 20.17 -8.91 -15.47
C MET A 375 21.67 -8.68 -15.27
N ALA A 376 22.02 -7.55 -14.64
CA ALA A 376 23.42 -7.22 -14.38
C ALA A 376 24.07 -8.23 -13.42
N GLY A 377 23.35 -8.70 -12.40
CA GLY A 377 23.88 -9.68 -11.47
C GLY A 377 24.00 -11.10 -12.08
N ASN A 378 23.02 -11.52 -12.89
CA ASN A 378 23.10 -12.78 -13.62
C ASN A 378 24.29 -12.82 -14.58
N TYR A 379 24.60 -11.71 -15.26
CA TYR A 379 25.80 -11.63 -16.09
C TYR A 379 27.07 -11.91 -15.28
N ASN A 380 27.18 -11.34 -14.07
CA ASN A 380 28.29 -11.60 -13.17
C ASN A 380 28.37 -13.08 -12.77
N ASN A 381 27.23 -13.70 -12.44
CA ASN A 381 27.20 -15.11 -12.01
C ASN A 381 27.55 -16.07 -13.16
N THR A 382 27.08 -15.81 -14.38
CA THR A 382 27.50 -16.57 -15.56
C THR A 382 29.00 -16.44 -15.78
N TRP A 383 29.57 -15.23 -15.65
CA TRP A 383 31.01 -15.04 -15.77
C TRP A 383 31.81 -15.83 -14.73
N VAL A 384 31.37 -15.81 -13.47
CA VAL A 384 31.97 -16.59 -12.37
C VAL A 384 31.93 -18.09 -12.69
N ALA A 385 30.80 -18.58 -13.22
CA ALA A 385 30.67 -19.99 -13.59
C ALA A 385 31.66 -20.39 -14.70
N ASP A 386 31.87 -19.51 -15.68
CA ASP A 386 32.76 -19.78 -16.82
C ASP A 386 34.26 -19.61 -16.50
N HIS A 387 34.62 -18.66 -15.61
CA HIS A 387 36.00 -18.27 -15.35
C HIS A 387 36.51 -18.60 -13.93
N GLY A 388 35.63 -19.09 -13.05
CA GLY A 388 35.94 -19.44 -11.65
C GLY A 388 36.08 -18.24 -10.70
N SER A 389 35.99 -17.01 -11.20
CA SER A 389 36.05 -15.78 -10.38
C SER A 389 35.22 -14.65 -11.01
N PRO A 390 34.71 -13.69 -10.21
CA PRO A 390 34.01 -12.53 -10.74
C PRO A 390 34.89 -11.70 -11.67
N ASP A 391 34.31 -11.05 -12.69
CA ASP A 391 35.04 -10.07 -13.49
C ASP A 391 35.30 -8.82 -12.63
N PRO A 392 36.55 -8.58 -12.19
CA PRO A 392 36.84 -7.50 -11.24
C PRO A 392 36.46 -6.12 -11.79
N ILE A 393 36.53 -5.92 -13.11
CA ILE A 393 36.20 -4.64 -13.74
C ILE A 393 34.68 -4.45 -13.73
N PHE A 394 33.93 -5.46 -14.16
CA PHE A 394 32.47 -5.40 -14.18
C PHE A 394 31.88 -5.28 -12.77
N THR A 395 32.31 -6.12 -11.83
CA THR A 395 31.81 -6.10 -10.45
C THR A 395 32.08 -4.75 -9.78
N THR A 396 33.30 -4.21 -9.91
CA THR A 396 33.64 -2.87 -9.37
C THR A 396 32.79 -1.79 -10.02
N THR A 397 32.58 -1.85 -11.33
CA THR A 397 31.77 -0.87 -12.07
C THR A 397 30.31 -0.91 -11.62
N MET A 398 29.73 -2.11 -11.44
CA MET A 398 28.35 -2.26 -10.99
C MET A 398 28.15 -1.92 -9.52
N SER A 399 29.11 -2.24 -8.64
CA SER A 399 29.12 -1.78 -7.25
C SER A 399 29.12 -0.25 -7.18
N ASN A 400 30.00 0.42 -7.93
CA ASN A 400 30.02 1.89 -8.01
C ASN A 400 28.72 2.47 -8.56
N LEU A 401 28.16 1.86 -9.61
CA LEU A 401 26.90 2.30 -10.23
C LEU A 401 25.72 2.15 -9.25
N THR A 402 25.63 1.04 -8.53
CA THR A 402 24.58 0.78 -7.54
C THR A 402 24.73 1.67 -6.30
N SER A 403 25.95 1.92 -5.84
CA SER A 403 26.25 2.91 -4.80
C SER A 403 25.87 4.33 -5.24
N MET A 404 26.16 4.72 -6.47
CA MET A 404 25.71 6.01 -7.02
C MET A 404 24.18 6.06 -7.14
N ALA A 405 23.54 4.98 -7.60
CA ALA A 405 22.09 4.88 -7.71
C ALA A 405 21.40 5.01 -6.34
N THR A 406 21.91 4.35 -5.30
CA THR A 406 21.38 4.45 -3.92
C THR A 406 21.59 5.85 -3.34
N PHE A 407 22.74 6.49 -3.60
CA PHE A 407 22.98 7.88 -3.22
C PHE A 407 21.98 8.85 -3.88
N ILE A 408 21.78 8.73 -5.20
CA ILE A 408 20.80 9.55 -5.93
C ILE A 408 19.39 9.26 -5.40
N ALA A 409 19.02 7.99 -5.19
CA ALA A 409 17.74 7.61 -4.61
C ALA A 409 17.53 8.27 -3.22
N MET A 410 18.56 8.28 -2.38
CA MET A 410 18.53 8.93 -1.07
C MET A 410 18.30 10.44 -1.18
N PHE A 411 19.01 11.10 -2.09
CA PHE A 411 18.82 12.53 -2.35
C PHE A 411 17.41 12.84 -2.86
N LEU A 412 16.92 12.10 -3.86
CA LEU A 412 15.56 12.25 -4.40
C LEU A 412 14.52 12.04 -3.30
N PHE A 413 14.72 11.04 -2.45
CA PHE A 413 13.83 10.74 -1.34
C PHE A 413 13.86 11.82 -0.25
N ALA A 414 15.02 12.38 0.08
CA ALA A 414 15.13 13.47 1.05
C ALA A 414 14.28 14.70 0.66
N LEU A 415 14.18 14.97 -0.64
CA LEU A 415 13.35 16.04 -1.20
C LEU A 415 11.84 15.72 -1.23
N THR A 416 11.43 14.49 -0.92
CA THR A 416 10.00 14.16 -0.79
C THR A 416 9.45 14.71 0.51
N ARG A 417 8.23 15.26 0.45
CA ARG A 417 7.51 15.73 1.64
C ARG A 417 6.90 14.52 2.34
N GLU A 418 7.20 14.33 3.62
CA GLU A 418 6.54 13.28 4.40
C GLU A 418 5.09 13.74 4.66
N GLN A 419 4.14 12.96 4.17
CA GLN A 419 2.73 13.25 4.39
C GLN A 419 2.25 12.76 5.78
N LEU A 420 2.88 11.72 6.33
CA LEU A 420 2.60 11.22 7.68
C LEU A 420 3.43 12.02 8.69
N GLN A 421 2.82 13.07 9.26
CA GLN A 421 3.47 13.88 10.29
C GLN A 421 3.35 13.21 11.68
N PRO A 422 4.31 13.44 12.58
CA PRO A 422 4.17 13.03 13.98
C PRO A 422 2.86 13.55 14.59
N GLY A 423 2.10 12.66 15.24
CA GLY A 423 0.78 12.99 15.81
C GLY A 423 -0.42 12.65 14.91
N THR A 424 -0.20 12.12 13.69
CA THR A 424 -1.31 11.62 12.85
C THR A 424 -2.04 10.44 13.50
N THR A 425 -1.39 9.69 14.40
CA THR A 425 -2.02 8.58 15.14
C THR A 425 -2.98 9.03 16.26
N THR A 426 -2.86 10.28 16.73
CA THR A 426 -3.73 10.91 17.74
C THR A 426 -4.60 12.00 17.10
N TRP A 427 -4.88 11.89 15.80
CA TRP A 427 -5.61 12.91 15.05
C TRP A 427 -7.02 13.20 15.62
N ARG A 428 -7.69 12.20 16.18
CA ARG A 428 -9.01 12.39 16.81
C ARG A 428 -8.96 13.34 17.99
N ASP A 429 -7.89 13.27 18.77
CA ASP A 429 -7.73 14.05 20.00
C ASP A 429 -7.52 15.54 19.72
N HIS A 430 -7.33 15.93 18.46
CA HIS A 430 -7.13 17.32 18.03
C HIS A 430 -8.32 17.88 17.23
N LEU A 431 -9.40 17.11 17.06
CA LEU A 431 -10.65 17.62 16.49
C LEU A 431 -11.36 18.50 17.51
N ILE A 432 -11.79 19.70 17.09
CA ILE A 432 -12.50 20.64 17.97
C ILE A 432 -13.98 20.66 17.58
N ARG A 433 -14.28 21.05 16.33
CA ARG A 433 -15.65 21.16 15.81
C ARG A 433 -15.69 21.13 14.28
N LEU A 434 -16.86 20.81 13.73
CA LEU A 434 -17.18 20.78 12.32
C LEU A 434 -18.43 21.61 12.05
N HIS A 435 -18.37 22.47 11.04
CA HIS A 435 -19.50 23.20 10.49
C HIS A 435 -19.71 22.82 9.02
N VAL A 436 -20.96 22.73 8.60
CA VAL A 436 -21.34 22.78 7.18
C VAL A 436 -22.29 23.94 7.00
N ILE A 437 -21.88 24.90 6.18
CA ILE A 437 -22.53 26.20 6.03
C ILE A 437 -23.01 26.31 4.58
N MET A 438 -24.24 26.77 4.36
CA MET A 438 -24.68 27.12 3.01
C MET A 438 -23.93 28.35 2.49
N ASN A 439 -23.88 28.52 1.17
CA ASN A 439 -23.25 29.71 0.57
C ASN A 439 -23.87 31.04 1.03
N ASN A 440 -25.08 31.03 1.60
CA ASN A 440 -25.75 32.20 2.19
C ASN A 440 -25.38 32.45 3.67
N GLY A 441 -24.55 31.61 4.28
CA GLY A 441 -24.09 31.75 5.67
C GLY A 441 -24.90 31.00 6.72
N LEU A 442 -26.01 30.34 6.35
CA LEU A 442 -26.80 29.52 7.28
C LEU A 442 -26.07 28.23 7.65
N SER A 443 -26.02 27.90 8.94
CA SER A 443 -25.48 26.63 9.41
C SER A 443 -26.47 25.49 9.12
N LEU A 444 -25.98 24.43 8.49
CA LEU A 444 -26.75 23.20 8.25
C LEU A 444 -26.40 22.10 9.25
N VAL A 445 -25.13 22.05 9.64
CA VAL A 445 -24.58 20.99 10.45
C VAL A 445 -23.55 21.59 11.38
N PHE A 446 -23.72 21.33 12.67
CA PHE A 446 -22.72 21.60 13.69
C PHE A 446 -22.45 20.35 14.50
N LYS A 447 -21.17 20.05 14.65
CA LYS A 447 -20.71 18.98 15.53
C LYS A 447 -19.53 19.48 16.33
N GLU A 448 -19.67 19.41 17.65
CA GLU A 448 -18.59 19.62 18.59
C GLU A 448 -17.97 18.27 18.98
N PHE A 449 -16.65 18.16 18.86
CA PHE A 449 -15.86 16.98 19.26
C PHE A 449 -15.26 17.15 20.66
N LYS A 450 -14.82 18.37 21.00
CA LYS A 450 -14.38 18.76 22.34
C LYS A 450 -15.38 19.75 22.93
N LYS A 451 -16.03 19.36 24.03
CA LYS A 451 -16.93 20.25 24.76
C LYS A 451 -16.18 21.52 25.17
N ARG A 452 -16.76 22.68 24.90
CA ARG A 452 -16.34 23.95 25.52
C ARG A 452 -16.34 23.83 27.04
N SER A 453 -15.41 24.54 27.65
CA SER A 453 -15.30 24.72 29.11
C SER A 453 -16.54 25.39 29.72
N ASN A 454 -17.33 26.15 28.92
CA ASN A 454 -18.58 26.77 29.35
C ASN A 454 -19.78 26.20 28.57
N PRO A 455 -20.61 25.33 29.18
CA PRO A 455 -21.78 24.73 28.53
C PRO A 455 -22.97 25.69 28.33
N GLU A 456 -23.00 26.84 29.01
CA GLU A 456 -24.14 27.79 28.97
C GLU A 456 -24.18 28.66 27.69
N GLU A 457 -23.11 28.71 26.90
CA GLU A 457 -23.02 29.54 25.68
C GLU A 457 -23.44 28.80 24.39
N ASN A 458 -23.77 27.51 24.47
CA ASN A 458 -23.83 26.63 23.29
C ASN A 458 -25.03 26.87 22.35
N GLY A 459 -26.09 27.56 22.77
CA GLY A 459 -27.34 27.66 22.00
C GLY A 459 -27.40 28.78 20.95
N SER A 460 -26.53 29.79 21.02
CA SER A 460 -26.61 31.01 20.17
C SER A 460 -25.35 31.28 19.34
N LEU A 461 -24.30 30.48 19.51
CA LEU A 461 -23.00 30.72 18.87
C LEU A 461 -22.87 30.07 17.50
N GLU A 462 -23.65 29.04 17.17
CA GLU A 462 -23.52 28.33 15.89
C GLU A 462 -23.80 29.25 14.69
N ASP A 463 -24.95 29.92 14.67
CA ASP A 463 -25.35 30.83 13.59
C ASP A 463 -24.46 32.08 13.54
N LEU A 464 -23.99 32.54 14.69
CA LEU A 464 -23.06 33.66 14.78
C LEU A 464 -21.69 33.29 14.17
N GLU A 465 -21.22 32.08 14.45
CA GLU A 465 -19.97 31.55 13.92
C GLU A 465 -20.07 31.30 12.42
N SER A 466 -21.17 30.73 11.93
CA SER A 466 -21.35 30.47 10.49
C SER A 466 -21.43 31.79 9.71
N GLY A 467 -22.18 32.77 10.23
CA GLY A 467 -22.26 34.12 9.69
C GLY A 467 -20.90 34.83 9.72
N GLY A 468 -20.20 34.77 10.85
CA GLY A 468 -18.87 35.36 11.04
C GLY A 468 -17.82 34.76 10.09
N ILE A 469 -17.81 33.44 9.91
CA ILE A 469 -16.92 32.75 8.97
C ILE A 469 -17.19 33.21 7.52
N THR A 470 -18.47 33.31 7.15
CA THR A 470 -18.87 33.72 5.80
C THR A 470 -18.46 35.17 5.53
N GLY A 471 -18.71 36.07 6.49
CA GLY A 471 -18.28 37.46 6.42
C GLY A 471 -16.75 37.62 6.36
N LEU A 472 -16.01 36.86 7.17
CA LEU A 472 -14.54 36.86 7.17
C LEU A 472 -13.98 36.42 5.81
N GLN A 473 -14.58 35.41 5.19
CA GLN A 473 -14.17 34.98 3.85
C GLN A 473 -14.42 36.04 2.78
N GLN A 474 -15.57 36.72 2.81
CA GLN A 474 -15.88 37.81 1.89
C GLN A 474 -14.89 38.97 2.06
N MET A 475 -14.65 39.41 3.30
CA MET A 475 -13.70 40.47 3.60
C MET A 475 -12.29 40.13 3.08
N LEU A 476 -11.81 38.91 3.29
CA LEU A 476 -10.49 38.50 2.80
C LEU A 476 -10.41 38.37 1.28
N GLN A 477 -11.50 37.96 0.61
CA GLN A 477 -11.58 37.97 -0.85
C GLN A 477 -11.55 39.39 -1.41
N GLU A 478 -12.27 40.32 -0.78
CA GLU A 478 -12.27 41.74 -1.13
C GLU A 478 -10.87 42.35 -0.96
N ILE A 479 -10.25 42.17 0.22
CA ILE A 479 -8.92 42.70 0.54
C ILE A 479 -7.86 42.15 -0.42
N SER A 480 -7.87 40.84 -0.67
CA SER A 480 -6.88 40.21 -1.56
C SER A 480 -7.14 40.50 -3.04
N SER A 481 -8.32 41.06 -3.39
CA SER A 481 -8.80 41.22 -4.77
C SER A 481 -8.69 39.93 -5.60
N SER A 482 -8.76 38.78 -4.91
CA SER A 482 -8.55 37.46 -5.49
C SER A 482 -9.85 36.68 -5.48
N ARG A 483 -10.12 35.98 -6.57
CA ARG A 483 -11.21 35.00 -6.63
C ARG A 483 -10.84 33.67 -5.95
N GLN A 484 -9.60 33.53 -5.47
CA GLN A 484 -9.18 32.32 -4.77
C GLN A 484 -9.80 32.29 -3.37
N ARG A 485 -10.44 31.16 -3.06
CA ARG A 485 -11.03 30.94 -1.73
C ARG A 485 -9.98 30.40 -0.75
N ILE A 486 -10.11 30.81 0.51
CA ILE A 486 -9.19 30.43 1.59
C ILE A 486 -9.32 28.94 1.89
N ARG A 487 -8.21 28.21 1.90
CA ARG A 487 -8.26 26.77 2.21
C ARG A 487 -7.95 26.47 3.66
N VAL A 488 -7.08 27.26 4.28
CA VAL A 488 -6.70 27.12 5.69
C VAL A 488 -6.48 28.50 6.27
N LEU A 489 -7.03 28.74 7.46
CA LEU A 489 -6.71 29.87 8.32
C LEU A 489 -5.97 29.34 9.55
N ASP A 490 -4.83 29.93 9.86
CA ASP A 490 -4.04 29.62 11.06
C ASP A 490 -4.24 30.74 12.09
N HIS A 491 -4.80 30.39 13.24
CA HIS A 491 -5.02 31.30 14.37
C HIS A 491 -3.99 31.06 15.51
N GLY A 492 -2.93 30.28 15.24
CA GLY A 492 -1.88 29.93 16.20
C GLY A 492 -2.23 28.70 17.03
N ASP A 493 -3.33 28.74 17.77
CA ASP A 493 -3.82 27.62 18.60
C ASP A 493 -4.84 26.73 17.88
N VAL A 494 -5.55 27.30 16.91
CA VAL A 494 -6.57 26.61 16.12
C VAL A 494 -6.37 26.86 14.63
N TYR A 495 -6.51 25.80 13.84
CA TYR A 495 -6.57 25.83 12.40
C TYR A 495 -8.01 25.65 11.93
N LEU A 496 -8.45 26.50 11.02
CA LEU A 496 -9.72 26.35 10.31
C LEU A 496 -9.42 25.82 8.91
N ILE A 497 -9.86 24.62 8.61
CA ILE A 497 -9.70 23.96 7.31
C ILE A 497 -11.01 24.09 6.55
N PHE A 498 -10.95 24.64 5.35
CA PHE A 498 -12.11 24.89 4.49
C PHE A 498 -12.13 23.93 3.31
N HIS A 499 -13.31 23.35 3.06
CA HIS A 499 -13.61 22.67 1.80
C HIS A 499 -14.87 23.29 1.19
N TYR A 500 -14.80 23.67 -0.08
CA TYR A 500 -15.92 24.29 -0.80
C TYR A 500 -16.58 23.28 -1.73
N GLY A 501 -17.88 23.13 -1.59
CA GLY A 501 -18.73 22.35 -2.48
C GLY A 501 -19.41 23.24 -3.51
N ALA A 502 -20.41 22.68 -4.18
CA ALA A 502 -21.23 23.44 -5.13
C ALA A 502 -22.17 24.41 -4.42
N PHE A 503 -22.73 23.98 -3.28
CA PHE A 503 -23.81 24.68 -2.58
C PHE A 503 -23.45 25.05 -1.15
N THR A 504 -22.50 24.33 -0.56
CA THR A 504 -22.10 24.45 0.84
C THR A 504 -20.59 24.61 1.00
N THR A 505 -20.19 25.04 2.19
CA THR A 505 -18.81 25.16 2.65
C THR A 505 -18.69 24.39 3.96
N ALA A 506 -17.80 23.40 4.00
CA ALA A 506 -17.49 22.68 5.22
C ALA A 506 -16.24 23.28 5.87
N VAL A 507 -16.29 23.47 7.19
CA VAL A 507 -15.22 24.08 7.98
C VAL A 507 -14.91 23.19 9.16
N LEU A 508 -13.67 22.72 9.24
CA LEU A 508 -13.20 21.91 10.35
C LEU A 508 -12.21 22.70 11.20
N PHE A 509 -12.47 22.76 12.50
CA PHE A 509 -11.59 23.37 13.48
C PHE A 509 -10.75 22.27 14.14
N VAL A 510 -9.43 22.45 14.11
CA VAL A 510 -8.47 21.48 14.62
C VAL A 510 -7.29 22.17 15.30
N GLU A 511 -6.68 21.53 16.28
CA GLU A 511 -5.48 22.06 16.97
C GLU A 511 -4.21 21.90 16.13
N LYS A 512 -4.21 20.99 15.14
CA LYS A 512 -3.04 20.71 14.29
C LYS A 512 -3.43 20.68 12.82
N ASN A 513 -2.60 21.23 11.95
CA ASN A 513 -2.81 21.20 10.50
C ASN A 513 -2.33 19.89 9.86
N LEU A 514 -3.03 18.78 10.12
CA LEU A 514 -2.72 17.49 9.51
C LEU A 514 -3.37 17.34 8.12
N ILE A 515 -2.66 16.67 7.19
CA ILE A 515 -3.17 16.41 5.84
C ILE A 515 -4.45 15.56 5.87
N ILE A 516 -4.52 14.62 6.80
CA ILE A 516 -5.66 13.71 6.95
C ILE A 516 -6.99 14.47 7.13
N TYR A 517 -6.99 15.58 7.87
CA TYR A 517 -8.19 16.39 8.07
C TYR A 517 -8.74 16.96 6.76
N ARG A 518 -7.85 17.36 5.85
CA ARG A 518 -8.25 17.94 4.56
C ARG A 518 -8.92 16.89 3.68
N GLU A 519 -8.34 15.69 3.63
CA GLU A 519 -8.92 14.57 2.88
C GLU A 519 -10.25 14.12 3.47
N MET A 520 -10.32 14.00 4.80
CA MET A 520 -11.55 13.59 5.49
C MET A 520 -12.65 14.61 5.33
N LEU A 521 -12.35 15.91 5.50
CA LEU A 521 -13.31 16.98 5.29
C LEU A 521 -13.79 17.03 3.84
N ALA A 522 -12.89 16.86 2.86
CA ALA A 522 -13.26 16.84 1.45
C ALA A 522 -14.19 15.66 1.13
N ASN A 523 -13.83 14.45 1.54
CA ASN A 523 -14.63 13.24 1.30
C ASN A 523 -15.99 13.30 2.02
N PHE A 524 -15.99 13.75 3.27
CA PHE A 524 -17.20 14.00 4.05
C PHE A 524 -18.11 15.00 3.33
N HIS A 525 -17.59 16.17 2.97
CA HIS A 525 -18.37 17.26 2.39
C HIS A 525 -18.94 16.88 1.02
N LEU A 526 -18.14 16.22 0.18
CA LEU A 526 -18.61 15.73 -1.12
C LEU A 526 -19.73 14.68 -0.98
N GLN A 527 -19.63 13.76 -0.02
CA GLN A 527 -20.71 12.81 0.25
C GLN A 527 -21.93 13.47 0.88
N PHE A 528 -21.73 14.46 1.75
CA PHE A 528 -22.80 15.26 2.34
C PHE A 528 -23.63 15.95 1.25
N GLU A 529 -23.00 16.68 0.32
CA GLU A 529 -23.71 17.34 -0.78
C GLU A 529 -24.36 16.33 -1.72
N TYR A 530 -23.76 15.16 -1.92
CA TYR A 530 -24.35 14.13 -2.78
C TYR A 530 -25.62 13.52 -2.17
N ILE A 531 -25.60 13.17 -0.89
CA ILE A 531 -26.73 12.55 -0.19
C ILE A 531 -27.88 13.56 -0.02
N ASN A 532 -27.55 14.82 0.29
CA ASN A 532 -28.54 15.84 0.62
C ASN A 532 -28.73 16.86 -0.52
N LYS A 533 -28.43 16.46 -1.77
CA LYS A 533 -28.37 17.38 -2.91
C LYS A 533 -29.65 18.18 -3.11
N ASP A 534 -30.80 17.52 -2.97
CA ASP A 534 -32.11 18.13 -3.22
C ASP A 534 -32.42 19.17 -2.13
N VAL A 535 -32.22 18.80 -0.86
CA VAL A 535 -32.41 19.67 0.31
C VAL A 535 -31.51 20.92 0.24
N VAL A 536 -30.23 20.72 -0.04
CA VAL A 536 -29.24 21.80 -0.05
C VAL A 536 -29.44 22.75 -1.23
N LYS A 537 -30.01 22.27 -2.35
CA LYS A 537 -30.24 23.09 -3.55
C LYS A 537 -31.47 23.99 -3.43
N GLU A 538 -32.50 23.55 -2.72
CA GLU A 538 -33.79 24.27 -2.62
C GLU A 538 -33.80 25.41 -1.59
N ASN A 539 -32.71 25.62 -0.83
CA ASN A 539 -32.57 26.62 0.23
C ASN A 539 -33.67 26.54 1.32
N TYR A 540 -34.41 25.44 1.41
CA TYR A 540 -35.43 25.19 2.42
C TYR A 540 -34.94 24.06 3.33
N ILE A 541 -34.70 24.37 4.61
CA ILE A 541 -34.14 23.40 5.55
C ILE A 541 -35.28 22.75 6.33
N ASN A 542 -35.62 21.52 5.97
CA ASN A 542 -36.29 20.61 6.89
C ASN A 542 -35.20 19.78 7.60
N GLN A 543 -34.91 20.07 8.88
CA GLN A 543 -33.87 19.35 9.63
C GLN A 543 -34.13 17.83 9.70
N GLU A 544 -35.39 17.40 9.56
CA GLU A 544 -35.74 15.98 9.46
C GLU A 544 -35.22 15.29 8.20
N GLU A 545 -34.85 16.03 7.16
CA GLU A 545 -34.32 15.47 5.91
C GLU A 545 -32.81 15.18 6.01
N LEU A 546 -32.12 15.72 7.02
CA LEU A 546 -30.69 15.50 7.29
C LEU A 546 -30.41 14.28 8.19
N ARG A 547 -31.35 13.33 8.32
CA ARG A 547 -31.26 12.15 9.21
C ARG A 547 -29.99 11.30 9.06
N HIS A 548 -29.35 11.31 7.88
CA HIS A 548 -28.13 10.52 7.62
C HIS A 548 -26.82 11.22 8.03
N VAL A 549 -26.89 12.50 8.38
CA VAL A 549 -25.70 13.32 8.70
C VAL A 549 -24.95 12.82 9.93
N PRO A 550 -25.58 12.46 11.07
CA PRO A 550 -24.85 11.96 12.24
C PRO A 550 -24.03 10.72 11.92
N TRP A 551 -24.61 9.76 11.18
CA TRP A 551 -23.91 8.57 10.70
C TRP A 551 -22.73 8.92 9.79
N LEU A 552 -22.90 9.90 8.90
CA LEU A 552 -21.83 10.36 8.01
C LEU A 552 -20.68 10.98 8.81
N ILE A 553 -20.99 11.84 9.79
CA ILE A 553 -19.99 12.44 10.69
C ILE A 553 -19.25 11.33 11.45
N ASP A 554 -19.96 10.36 12.01
CA ASP A 554 -19.34 9.27 12.78
C ASP A 554 -18.44 8.37 11.94
N ASN A 555 -18.79 8.16 10.67
CA ASN A 555 -17.96 7.39 9.75
C ASN A 555 -16.62 8.05 9.46
N TYR A 556 -16.62 9.38 9.29
CA TYR A 556 -15.40 10.12 9.01
C TYR A 556 -14.66 10.44 10.32
N PHE A 557 -15.27 11.15 11.25
CA PHE A 557 -14.54 11.82 12.34
C PHE A 557 -14.47 11.06 13.67
N THR A 558 -15.35 10.08 13.89
CA THR A 558 -15.33 9.24 15.11
C THR A 558 -14.47 7.99 14.87
#